data_AF-A0A1Y2FU19-F1
#
_entry.id   AF-A0A1Y2FU19-F1
#
_cell.length_a   1.000
_cell.length_b   1.000
_cell.length_c   1.000
_cell.angle_alpha   90.00
_cell.angle_beta   90.00
_cell.angle_gamma   90.00
#
_symmetry.space_group_name_H-M   'P 1'
#
loop_
_entity.id
_entity.type
_entity.pdbx_description
1 polymer ?
#
loop_
_entity_poly.entity_id
_entity_poly.type
_entity_poly.pdbx_seq_one_letter_code
_entity_poly.pdbx_strand_id
1 'polypeptide(L)'
;MPRGEEKDRKARAPLRRQPNAALFGKDLRSMMYAFGDEAPQADSVQVMEDILVDYISELCSEAGRVAGQRQKVKVDDFKFALRRDTKKLGRVEELLTMQKEIQQARKLFDEQEG
;
A
#
# COMPACT_ATOMS: atom_id res chain seq x y z
N MET A 1 -44.00 2.52 -26.23
CA MET A 1 -42.86 3.43 -26.07
C MET A 1 -42.43 3.43 -24.60
N PRO A 2 -41.40 2.66 -24.19
CA PRO A 2 -40.96 2.62 -22.79
C PRO A 2 -39.99 3.77 -22.46
N ARG A 3 -40.15 4.35 -21.27
CA ARG A 3 -39.31 5.38 -20.67
C ARG A 3 -37.94 4.81 -20.31
N GLY A 4 -36.87 5.52 -20.67
CA GLY A 4 -35.50 5.17 -20.35
C GLY A 4 -35.21 5.32 -18.86
N GLU A 5 -34.54 4.32 -18.30
CA GLU A 5 -34.01 4.30 -16.94
C GLU A 5 -32.68 5.07 -16.90
N GLU A 6 -32.70 6.27 -16.34
CA GLU A 6 -31.48 7.00 -15.99
C GLU A 6 -30.96 6.45 -14.65
N LYS A 7 -29.98 5.55 -14.71
CA LYS A 7 -29.30 5.03 -13.52
C LYS A 7 -28.45 6.14 -12.89
N ASP A 8 -28.92 6.64 -11.75
CA ASP A 8 -28.19 7.50 -10.82
C ASP A 8 -26.75 7.00 -10.60
N ARG A 9 -25.79 7.74 -11.14
CA ARG A 9 -24.38 7.62 -10.74
C ARG A 9 -24.27 8.22 -9.35
N LYS A 10 -24.48 7.41 -8.30
CA LYS A 10 -24.17 7.81 -6.91
C LYS A 10 -22.71 8.28 -6.86
N ALA A 11 -22.52 9.60 -6.76
CA ALA A 11 -21.24 10.19 -6.45
C ALA A 11 -20.74 9.58 -5.13
N ARG A 12 -19.51 9.03 -5.14
CA ARG A 12 -18.86 8.55 -3.93
C ARG A 12 -18.75 9.72 -2.96
N ALA A 13 -19.36 9.59 -1.78
CA ALA A 13 -19.24 10.57 -0.71
C ALA A 13 -17.74 10.84 -0.44
N PRO A 14 -17.36 12.09 -0.12
CA PRO A 14 -15.99 12.39 0.25
C PRO A 14 -15.61 11.51 1.45
N LEU A 15 -14.46 10.84 1.36
CA LEU A 15 -13.88 10.10 2.48
C LEU A 15 -13.73 11.11 3.63
N ARG A 16 -14.61 11.01 4.61
CA ARG A 16 -14.55 11.79 5.84
C ARG A 16 -13.24 11.40 6.52
N ARG A 17 -12.23 12.28 6.48
CA ARG A 17 -11.02 12.15 7.31
C ARG A 17 -11.51 12.07 8.76
N GLN A 18 -11.53 10.87 9.32
CA GLN A 18 -11.67 10.73 10.77
C GLN A 18 -10.44 11.40 11.36
N PRO A 19 -10.59 12.30 12.37
CA PRO A 19 -9.43 12.83 13.07
C PRO A 19 -8.61 11.64 13.58
N ASN A 20 -7.35 11.61 13.14
CA ASN A 20 -6.38 10.52 13.28
C ASN A 20 -6.52 9.78 14.61
N ALA A 21 -7.23 8.65 14.62
CA ALA A 21 -6.90 7.60 15.57
C ALA A 21 -5.52 7.10 15.11
N ALA A 22 -4.46 7.37 15.87
CA ALA A 22 -3.08 7.04 15.50
C ALA A 22 -3.01 5.61 14.94
N LEU A 23 -2.98 5.50 13.61
CA LEU A 23 -3.10 4.24 12.87
C LEU A 23 -1.80 3.45 12.97
N PHE A 24 -0.69 4.19 12.97
CA PHE A 24 0.65 3.62 12.88
C PHE A 24 1.56 4.08 14.02
N GLY A 25 1.11 4.93 14.94
CA GLY A 25 1.96 5.52 15.98
C GLY A 25 2.74 4.54 16.87
N LYS A 26 2.29 3.28 17.04
CA LYS A 26 3.08 2.25 17.73
C LYS A 26 4.19 1.68 16.84
N ASP A 27 3.86 1.34 15.60
CA ASP A 27 4.80 0.73 14.66
C ASP A 27 5.83 1.75 14.16
N LEU A 28 5.42 3.01 13.98
CA LEU A 28 6.30 4.12 13.60
C LEU A 28 7.36 4.39 14.67
N ARG A 29 7.04 4.35 15.96
CA ARG A 29 8.05 4.51 17.02
C ARG A 29 9.13 3.45 16.94
N SER A 30 8.74 2.18 16.76
CA SER A 30 9.68 1.07 16.60
C SER A 30 10.53 1.22 15.34
N MET A 31 9.91 1.68 14.24
CA MET A 31 10.62 1.92 12.99
C MET A 31 11.62 3.08 13.12
N MET A 32 11.19 4.22 13.66
CA MET A 32 12.06 5.38 13.93
C MET A 32 13.26 4.98 14.79
N TYR A 33 13.04 4.17 15.83
CA TYR A 33 14.13 3.60 16.63
C TYR A 33 15.09 2.71 15.82
N ALA A 34 14.56 1.82 14.98
CA ALA A 34 15.38 0.99 14.11
C ALA A 34 16.21 1.81 13.09
N PHE A 35 15.78 3.04 12.77
CA PHE A 35 16.52 3.99 11.94
C PHE A 35 17.42 4.97 12.73
N GLY A 36 17.49 4.83 14.06
CA GLY A 36 18.45 5.53 14.90
C GLY A 36 17.87 6.51 15.94
N ASP A 37 16.54 6.69 16.01
CA ASP A 37 15.93 7.58 17.01
C ASP A 37 15.84 6.88 18.38
N GLU A 38 16.46 7.43 19.43
CA GLU A 38 16.46 6.76 20.74
C GLU A 38 15.08 6.79 21.44
N ALA A 39 14.37 7.92 21.40
CA ALA A 39 13.05 8.10 22.00
C ALA A 39 12.26 9.17 21.21
N PRO A 40 11.68 8.81 20.05
CA PRO A 40 11.03 9.78 19.18
C PRO A 40 9.85 10.46 19.87
N GLN A 41 9.85 11.80 19.84
CA GLN A 41 8.84 12.63 20.46
C GLN A 41 7.45 12.37 19.85
N ALA A 42 6.39 12.54 20.64
CA ALA A 42 5.03 12.27 20.19
C ALA A 42 4.64 13.09 18.95
N ASP A 43 5.02 14.37 18.92
CA ASP A 43 4.75 15.27 17.80
C ASP A 43 5.52 14.84 16.53
N SER A 44 6.77 14.40 16.66
CA SER A 44 7.55 13.86 15.54
C SER A 44 6.93 12.58 14.97
N VAL A 45 6.43 11.70 15.84
CA VAL A 45 5.72 10.47 15.42
C VAL A 45 4.44 10.84 14.68
N GLN A 46 3.71 11.84 15.14
CA GLN A 46 2.48 12.29 14.48
C GLN A 46 2.77 12.88 13.10
N VAL A 47 3.80 13.72 12.96
CA VAL A 47 4.22 14.27 11.67
C VAL A 47 4.68 13.15 10.73
N MET A 48 5.44 12.17 11.24
CA MET A 48 5.83 11.00 10.45
C MET A 48 4.63 10.18 9.99
N GLU A 49 3.59 10.07 10.82
CA GLU A 49 2.35 9.41 10.43
C GLU A 49 1.62 10.15 9.31
N ASP A 50 1.52 11.48 9.41
CA ASP A 50 0.89 12.28 8.36
C ASP A 50 1.66 12.16 7.02
N ILE A 51 2.99 12.23 7.05
CA ILE A 51 3.85 12.01 5.87
C ILE A 51 3.66 10.61 5.29
N LEU A 52 3.58 9.58 6.14
CA LEU A 52 3.40 8.20 5.71
C LEU A 52 2.03 8.00 5.02
N VAL A 53 0.97 8.53 5.62
CA VAL A 53 -0.40 8.42 5.09
C VAL A 53 -0.51 9.12 3.74
N ASP A 54 0.06 10.31 3.61
CA ASP A 54 0.07 11.06 2.36
C ASP A 54 0.87 10.30 1.28
N TYR A 55 2.07 9.80 1.61
CA TYR A 55 2.88 9.00 0.69
C TYR A 55 2.15 7.74 0.17
N ILE A 56 1.52 6.97 1.07
CA ILE A 56 0.77 5.75 0.68
C ILE A 56 -0.43 6.12 -0.19
N SER A 57 -1.12 7.21 0.15
CA SER A 57 -2.30 7.68 -0.59
C SER A 57 -1.92 8.12 -2.00
N GLU A 58 -0.83 8.87 -2.14
CA GLU A 58 -0.30 9.29 -3.44
C GLU A 58 0.14 8.10 -4.29
N LEU A 59 0.91 7.17 -3.72
CA LEU A 59 1.37 5.97 -4.43
C LEU A 59 0.19 5.10 -4.89
N CYS A 60 -0.83 4.91 -4.05
CA CYS A 60 -2.05 4.21 -4.43
C CYS A 60 -2.82 4.94 -5.54
N SER A 61 -2.85 6.27 -5.50
CA SER A 61 -3.47 7.09 -6.54
C SER A 61 -2.74 6.95 -7.87
N GLU A 62 -1.41 6.97 -7.88
CA GLU A 62 -0.58 6.74 -9.06
C GLU A 62 -0.78 5.34 -9.63
N ALA A 63 -0.70 4.29 -8.79
CA ALA A 63 -0.97 2.93 -9.22
C ALA A 63 -2.40 2.77 -9.78
N GLY A 64 -3.38 3.48 -9.20
CA GLY A 64 -4.74 3.56 -9.73
C GLY A 64 -4.81 4.21 -11.12
N ARG A 65 -4.05 5.28 -11.37
CA ARG A 65 -3.95 5.90 -12.71
C ARG A 65 -3.32 4.95 -13.72
N VAL A 66 -2.29 4.19 -13.31
CA VAL A 66 -1.66 3.16 -14.15
C VAL A 66 -2.65 2.03 -14.46
N ALA A 67 -3.45 1.63 -13.47
CA ALA A 67 -4.50 0.63 -13.67
C ALA A 67 -5.56 1.07 -14.69
N GLY A 68 -5.77 2.38 -14.84
CA GLY A 68 -6.66 2.98 -15.82
C GLY A 68 -8.11 2.61 -15.55
N GLN A 69 -8.79 2.03 -16.53
CA GLN A 69 -10.19 1.61 -16.42
C GLN A 69 -10.37 0.26 -15.70
N ARG A 70 -9.29 -0.42 -15.31
CA ARG A 70 -9.39 -1.69 -14.58
C ARG A 70 -9.99 -1.46 -13.22
N GLN A 71 -10.94 -2.31 -12.85
CA GLN A 71 -11.58 -2.28 -11.53
C GLN A 71 -10.62 -2.64 -10.38
N LYS A 72 -9.54 -3.37 -10.65
CA LYS A 72 -8.58 -3.85 -9.66
C LYS A 72 -7.16 -3.40 -10.00
N VAL A 73 -6.51 -2.80 -9.02
CA VAL A 73 -5.06 -2.51 -9.03
C VAL A 73 -4.30 -3.81 -8.79
N LYS A 74 -3.21 -4.01 -9.53
CA LYS A 74 -2.32 -5.18 -9.45
C LYS A 74 -0.93 -4.74 -8.99
N VAL A 75 -0.10 -5.72 -8.61
CA VAL A 75 1.31 -5.47 -8.21
C VAL A 75 2.09 -4.77 -9.32
N ASP A 76 1.89 -5.14 -10.58
CA ASP A 76 2.57 -4.50 -11.72
C ASP A 76 2.25 -3.01 -11.85
N ASP A 77 1.09 -2.56 -11.36
CA ASP A 77 0.72 -1.13 -11.37
C ASP A 77 1.59 -0.34 -10.40
N PHE A 78 1.87 -0.92 -9.23
CA PHE A 78 2.80 -0.34 -8.26
C PHE A 78 4.24 -0.38 -8.78
N LYS A 79 4.66 -1.48 -9.43
CA LYS A 79 5.98 -1.55 -10.07
C LYS A 79 6.16 -0.45 -11.11
N PHE A 80 5.14 -0.21 -11.94
CA PHE A 80 5.18 0.85 -12.93
C PHE A 80 5.12 2.25 -12.31
N ALA A 81 4.33 2.47 -11.26
CA ALA A 81 4.32 3.73 -10.52
C ALA A 81 5.73 4.04 -9.97
N LEU A 82 6.40 3.03 -9.42
CA LEU A 82 7.76 3.13 -8.85
C LEU A 82 8.89 3.10 -9.90
N ARG A 83 8.61 3.05 -11.21
CA ARG A 83 9.63 2.85 -12.27
C ARG A 83 10.77 3.87 -12.30
N ARG A 84 10.58 5.04 -11.67
CA ARG A 84 11.59 6.10 -11.57
C ARG A 84 12.44 6.03 -10.31
N ASP A 85 12.04 5.23 -9.32
CA ASP A 85 12.80 4.99 -8.10
C ASP A 85 13.37 3.57 -8.14
N THR A 86 14.58 3.45 -8.70
CA THR A 86 15.25 2.16 -8.93
C THR A 86 15.50 1.40 -7.64
N LYS A 87 15.70 2.10 -6.51
CA LYS A 87 15.92 1.45 -5.20
C LYS A 87 14.64 0.83 -4.67
N LYS A 88 13.52 1.57 -4.69
CA LYS A 88 12.22 1.04 -4.26
C LYS A 88 11.73 -0.07 -5.18
N LEU A 89 11.89 0.10 -6.50
CA LEU A 89 11.51 -0.93 -7.47
C LEU A 89 12.33 -2.21 -7.27
N GLY A 90 13.65 -2.10 -7.13
CA GLY A 90 14.52 -3.25 -6.89
C GLY A 90 14.14 -3.98 -5.58
N ARG A 91 13.84 -3.23 -4.52
CA ARG A 91 13.39 -3.82 -3.26
C ARG A 91 12.05 -4.56 -3.39
N VAL A 92 11.10 -4.05 -4.18
CA VAL A 92 9.83 -4.74 -4.44
C VAL A 92 10.07 -6.05 -5.16
N GLU A 93 10.94 -6.07 -6.18
CA GLU A 93 11.25 -7.29 -6.94
C GLU A 93 11.94 -8.36 -6.09
N GLU A 94 12.88 -7.94 -5.24
CA GLU A 94 13.55 -8.82 -4.28
C GLU A 94 12.55 -9.46 -3.32
N LEU A 95 11.65 -8.67 -2.72
CA LEU A 95 10.63 -9.15 -1.78
C LEU A 95 9.65 -10.14 -2.43
N LEU A 96 9.21 -9.87 -3.67
CA LEU A 96 8.34 -10.77 -4.42
C LEU A 96 9.05 -12.09 -4.77
N THR A 97 10.34 -12.03 -5.05
CA THR A 97 11.17 -13.21 -5.36
C THR A 97 11.31 -14.09 -4.12
N MET A 98 11.70 -13.51 -2.98
CA MET A 98 11.78 -14.23 -1.70
C MET A 98 10.43 -14.83 -1.30
N GLN A 99 9.32 -14.10 -1.49
CA GLN A 99 7.98 -14.64 -1.21
C GLN A 99 7.68 -15.88 -2.07
N LYS A 100 8.06 -15.86 -3.35
CA LYS A 100 7.88 -17.00 -4.26
C LYS A 100 8.71 -18.20 -3.82
N GLU A 101 9.95 -17.99 -3.41
CA GLU A 101 10.83 -19.05 -2.90
C GLU A 101 10.25 -19.69 -1.63
N ILE A 102 9.78 -18.89 -0.67
CA ILE A 102 9.11 -19.38 0.54
C ILE A 102 7.87 -20.20 0.19
N GLN A 103 7.06 -19.75 -0.78
CA GLN A 103 5.87 -20.49 -1.21
C GLN A 103 6.22 -21.81 -1.88
N GLN A 104 7.27 -21.86 -2.69
CA GLN A 104 7.74 -23.09 -3.33
C GLN A 104 8.28 -24.09 -2.31
N ALA A 105 9.07 -23.60 -1.34
CA ALA A 105 9.59 -24.43 -0.27
C ALA A 105 8.45 -25.09 0.54
N ARG A 106 7.41 -24.32 0.90
CA ARG A 106 6.25 -24.86 1.62
C ARG A 106 5.52 -25.96 0.85
N LYS A 107 5.32 -25.79 -0.46
CA LYS A 107 4.66 -26.79 -1.30
C LYS A 107 5.42 -28.13 -1.36
N LEU A 108 6.75 -28.08 -1.42
CA LEU A 108 7.58 -29.29 -1.45
C LEU A 108 7.45 -30.13 -0.18
N PHE A 109 7.17 -29.52 0.98
CA PHE A 109 6.91 -30.24 2.22
C PHE A 109 5.51 -30.86 2.24
N ASP A 110 4.49 -30.11 1.81
CA ASP A 110 3.11 -30.61 1.75
C ASP A 110 2.95 -31.81 0.80
N GLU A 111 3.75 -31.88 -0.28
CA GLU A 111 3.75 -32.99 -1.24
C GLU A 111 4.51 -34.24 -0.75
N GLN A 112 5.36 -34.14 0.29
CA GLN A 112 6.14 -35.26 0.84
C GLN A 112 5.46 -35.97 2.02
N GLU A 113 4.45 -35.35 2.65
CA GLU A 113 3.71 -35.92 3.79
C GLU A 113 2.37 -36.60 3.39
N GLY A 114 2.11 -36.77 2.09
CA GLY A 114 0.96 -37.51 1.54
C GLY A 114 1.36 -38.78 0.82
#